data_AF-A0A8R1WP67-F1
#
_entry.id   AF-A0A8R1WP67-F1
#
_cell.length_a   1.000
_cell.length_b   1.000
_cell.length_c   1.000
_cell.angle_alpha   90.00
_cell.angle_beta   90.00
_cell.angle_gamma   90.00
#
_symmetry.space_group_name_H-M   'P 1'
#
loop_
_entity.id
_entity.type
_entity.pdbx_description
1 polymer ?
#
loop_
_entity_poly.entity_id
_entity_poly.type
_entity_poly.pdbx_seq_one_letter_code
_entity_poly.pdbx_strand_id
1 'polypeptide(L)'
;MSDMIINDSVPVDKKWSELIRYNIFIMKLVEFGISLIITILPLAIPKPQGHMYCISSGPTLVISFLFIILYFRRRVPLFMEKMYLFFQILFTFGAFIQCFLLNLVRVWLWLIYGVFYFALLAALSIDLFLIANERGCTFSCA
;
A
#
# COMPACT_ATOMS: atom_id res chain seq x y z
N MET A 1 24.55 -38.09 -28.27
CA MET A 1 25.50 -37.41 -27.38
C MET A 1 24.77 -36.19 -26.84
N SER A 2 24.54 -36.19 -25.53
CA SER A 2 23.78 -35.21 -24.78
C SER A 2 24.56 -33.91 -24.63
N ASP A 3 24.02 -32.80 -25.13
CA ASP A 3 24.40 -31.47 -24.66
C ASP A 3 23.15 -30.77 -24.14
N MET A 4 22.85 -31.12 -22.89
CA MET A 4 22.06 -30.30 -21.99
C MET A 4 22.80 -28.97 -21.82
N ILE A 5 22.42 -27.96 -22.60
CA ILE A 5 22.91 -26.59 -22.38
C ILE A 5 22.27 -26.08 -21.09
N ILE A 6 23.13 -26.01 -20.10
CA ILE A 6 22.89 -25.57 -18.74
C ILE A 6 22.18 -24.20 -18.73
N ASN A 7 21.07 -24.19 -18.02
CA ASN A 7 20.21 -23.06 -17.74
C ASN A 7 20.77 -22.26 -16.54
N ASP A 8 21.85 -21.47 -16.71
CA ASP A 8 22.48 -20.75 -15.57
C ASP A 8 22.72 -19.25 -15.73
N SER A 9 22.33 -18.62 -16.85
CA SER A 9 22.66 -17.20 -17.07
C SER A 9 21.44 -16.28 -17.17
N VAL A 10 20.40 -16.49 -16.36
CA VAL A 10 19.54 -15.35 -16.03
C VAL A 10 20.38 -14.46 -15.11
N PRO A 11 20.83 -13.27 -15.56
CA PRO A 11 21.67 -12.42 -14.74
C PRO A 11 20.94 -12.17 -13.43
N VAL A 12 21.65 -12.39 -12.32
CA VAL A 12 21.12 -12.32 -10.95
C VAL A 12 20.31 -11.03 -10.78
N ASP A 13 20.78 -9.92 -11.36
CA ASP A 13 20.12 -8.61 -11.38
C ASP A 13 18.72 -8.60 -12.04
N LYS A 14 18.47 -9.40 -13.08
CA LYS A 14 17.14 -9.54 -13.69
C LYS A 14 16.18 -10.31 -12.77
N LYS A 15 16.64 -11.38 -12.13
CA LYS A 15 15.82 -12.13 -11.16
C LYS A 15 15.48 -11.29 -9.94
N TRP A 16 16.44 -10.51 -9.41
CA TRP A 16 16.20 -9.62 -8.28
C TRP A 16 15.23 -8.49 -8.61
N SER A 17 15.37 -7.83 -9.76
CA SER A 17 14.44 -6.78 -10.17
C SER A 17 13.01 -7.30 -10.42
N GLU A 18 12.86 -8.51 -10.98
CA GLU A 18 11.54 -9.14 -11.12
C GLU A 18 10.91 -9.50 -9.77
N LEU A 19 11.71 -10.03 -8.83
CA LEU A 19 11.27 -10.38 -7.49
C LEU A 19 10.81 -9.15 -6.68
N ILE A 20 11.57 -8.05 -6.75
CA ILE A 20 11.22 -6.81 -6.04
C ILE A 20 9.97 -6.17 -6.62
N ARG A 21 9.84 -6.16 -7.96
CA ARG A 21 8.62 -5.68 -8.64
C ARG A 21 7.38 -6.50 -8.25
N TYR A 22 7.55 -7.80 -8.07
CA TYR A 22 6.49 -8.68 -7.57
C TYR A 22 6.12 -8.36 -6.11
N ASN A 23 7.10 -8.06 -5.26
CA ASN A 23 6.85 -7.63 -3.88
C ASN A 23 6.07 -6.32 -3.82
N ILE A 24 6.43 -5.32 -4.64
CA ILE A 24 5.70 -4.04 -4.70
C ILE A 24 4.27 -4.26 -5.21
N PHE A 25 4.09 -5.12 -6.21
CA PHE A 25 2.76 -5.52 -6.67
C PHE A 25 1.92 -6.17 -5.56
N ILE A 26 2.50 -7.09 -4.79
CA ILE A 26 1.83 -7.71 -3.64
C ILE A 26 1.43 -6.64 -2.62
N MET A 27 2.30 -5.67 -2.33
CA MET A 27 1.98 -4.59 -1.40
C MET A 27 0.78 -3.77 -1.86
N LYS A 28 0.67 -3.44 -3.16
CA LYS A 28 -0.53 -2.78 -3.70
C LYS A 28 -1.80 -3.60 -3.54
N LEU A 29 -1.69 -4.92 -3.65
CA LEU A 29 -2.82 -5.83 -3.42
C LEU A 29 -3.21 -5.89 -1.93
N VAL A 30 -2.24 -5.85 -1.03
CA VAL A 30 -2.47 -5.77 0.42
C VAL A 30 -3.11 -4.44 0.81
N GLU A 31 -2.60 -3.31 0.30
CA GLU A 31 -3.19 -1.98 0.49
C GLU A 31 -4.65 -1.97 0.04
N PHE A 32 -4.92 -2.54 -1.14
CA PHE A 32 -6.28 -2.67 -1.68
C PHE A 32 -7.17 -3.50 -0.76
N GLY A 33 -6.72 -4.68 -0.34
CA GLY A 33 -7.50 -5.58 0.52
C GLY A 33 -7.84 -4.97 1.87
N ILE A 34 -6.86 -4.35 2.54
CA ILE A 34 -7.09 -3.68 3.83
C ILE A 34 -8.03 -2.50 3.67
N SER A 35 -7.84 -1.68 2.63
CA SER A 35 -8.71 -0.53 2.37
C SER A 35 -10.14 -0.96 2.04
N LEU A 36 -10.31 -2.06 1.30
CA LEU A 36 -11.61 -2.65 1.01
C LEU A 36 -12.32 -3.03 2.30
N ILE A 37 -11.63 -3.74 3.20
CA ILE A 37 -12.15 -4.13 4.51
C ILE A 37 -12.60 -2.90 5.28
N ILE A 38 -11.76 -1.86 5.38
CA ILE A 38 -12.10 -0.61 6.09
C ILE A 38 -13.35 0.05 5.49
N THR A 39 -13.52 0.03 4.16
CA THR A 39 -14.67 0.63 3.49
C THR A 39 -15.96 -0.16 3.70
N ILE A 40 -15.91 -1.50 3.75
CA ILE A 40 -17.09 -2.34 4.00
C ILE A 40 -17.41 -2.54 5.48
N LEU A 41 -16.44 -2.32 6.38
CA LEU A 41 -16.59 -2.52 7.82
C LEU A 41 -17.81 -1.80 8.43
N PRO A 42 -18.18 -0.58 8.00
CA PRO A 42 -19.39 0.11 8.46
C PRO A 42 -20.71 -0.62 8.14
N LEU A 43 -20.71 -1.60 7.24
CA LEU A 43 -21.88 -2.44 6.94
C LEU A 43 -22.16 -3.46 8.05
N ALA A 44 -21.13 -3.87 8.80
CA ALA A 44 -21.23 -4.86 9.87
C ALA A 44 -21.10 -4.24 11.27
N ILE A 45 -20.35 -3.14 11.40
CA ILE A 45 -20.00 -2.51 12.67
C ILE A 45 -20.40 -1.02 12.61
N PRO A 46 -20.91 -0.41 13.70
CA PRO A 46 -21.22 1.01 13.71
C PRO A 46 -20.03 1.85 13.25
N LYS A 47 -20.29 2.85 12.38
CA LYS A 47 -19.24 3.76 11.90
C LYS A 47 -18.61 4.53 13.07
N PRO A 48 -17.29 4.73 13.08
CA PRO A 48 -16.62 5.59 14.04
C PRO A 48 -17.06 7.04 13.86
N GLN A 49 -16.99 7.83 14.93
CA GLN A 49 -17.28 9.26 14.83
C GLN A 49 -16.22 9.97 13.99
N GLY A 50 -16.65 10.78 13.03
CA GLY A 50 -15.79 11.53 12.10
C GLY A 50 -16.02 11.19 10.63
N HIS A 51 -15.45 11.99 9.73
CA HIS A 51 -15.57 11.83 8.28
C HIS A 51 -14.26 11.39 7.61
N MET A 52 -13.10 11.49 8.26
CA MET A 52 -11.83 11.15 7.60
C MET A 52 -11.65 9.64 7.36
N TYR A 53 -12.51 8.79 7.94
CA TYR A 53 -12.46 7.34 7.69
C TYR A 53 -12.70 7.00 6.20
N CYS A 54 -13.62 7.70 5.55
CA CYS A 54 -13.86 7.57 4.10
C CYS A 54 -12.75 8.23 3.27
N ILE A 55 -12.20 9.35 3.77
CA ILE A 55 -11.21 10.17 3.04
C ILE A 55 -9.86 9.46 2.94
N SER A 56 -9.52 8.58 3.89
CA SER A 56 -8.32 7.73 3.79
C SER A 56 -8.60 6.47 2.95
N SER A 57 -9.62 5.68 3.29
CA SER A 57 -9.83 4.35 2.67
C SER A 57 -10.27 4.40 1.19
N GLY A 58 -11.14 5.36 0.81
CA GLY A 58 -11.65 5.48 -0.56
C GLY A 58 -10.56 5.79 -1.59
N PRO A 59 -9.77 6.87 -1.41
CA PRO A 59 -8.64 7.16 -2.29
C PRO A 59 -7.59 6.04 -2.32
N THR A 60 -7.33 5.37 -1.19
CA THR A 60 -6.39 4.22 -1.17
C THR A 60 -6.89 3.10 -2.09
N LEU A 61 -8.17 2.74 -2.01
CA LEU A 61 -8.76 1.71 -2.88
C LEU A 61 -8.60 2.03 -4.36
N VAL A 62 -9.01 3.24 -4.76
CA VAL A 62 -9.01 3.65 -6.17
C VAL A 62 -7.58 3.71 -6.70
N ILE A 63 -6.66 4.27 -5.93
CA ILE A 63 -5.29 4.49 -6.38
C ILE A 63 -4.48 3.19 -6.34
N SER A 64 -4.60 2.34 -5.31
CA SER A 64 -3.95 1.03 -5.29
C SER A 64 -4.46 0.14 -6.43
N PHE A 65 -5.76 0.21 -6.78
CA PHE A 65 -6.28 -0.48 -7.98
C PHE A 65 -5.68 0.05 -9.29
N LEU A 66 -5.56 1.38 -9.42
CA LEU A 66 -4.89 2.00 -10.57
C LEU A 66 -3.44 1.54 -10.69
N PHE A 67 -2.69 1.49 -9.57
CA PHE A 67 -1.31 1.01 -9.57
C PHE A 67 -1.22 -0.46 -9.96
N ILE A 68 -2.10 -1.33 -9.48
CA ILE A 68 -2.18 -2.74 -9.91
C ILE A 68 -2.28 -2.83 -11.44
N ILE A 69 -3.17 -2.04 -12.07
CA ILE A 69 -3.32 -1.99 -13.54
C ILE A 69 -2.03 -1.47 -14.21
N LEU A 70 -1.42 -0.42 -13.68
CA LEU A 70 -0.19 0.16 -14.24
C LEU A 70 1.01 -0.80 -14.13
N TYR A 71 1.07 -1.61 -13.06
CA TYR A 71 2.07 -2.67 -12.89
C TYR A 71 1.90 -3.77 -13.95
N PHE A 72 0.67 -4.19 -14.26
CA PHE A 72 0.40 -5.10 -15.38
C PHE A 72 0.85 -4.51 -16.73
N ARG A 73 0.60 -3.21 -16.94
CA ARG A 73 1.01 -2.51 -18.17
C ARG A 73 2.49 -2.13 -18.20
N ARG A 74 3.25 -2.41 -17.14
CA ARG A 74 4.67 -2.05 -16.93
C ARG A 74 4.98 -0.54 -17.09
N ARG A 75 3.99 0.34 -16.94
CA ARG A 75 4.13 1.81 -17.10
C ARG A 75 3.82 2.52 -15.78
N VAL A 76 4.70 2.37 -14.79
CA VAL A 76 4.52 3.02 -13.48
C VAL A 76 5.44 4.24 -13.38
N PRO A 77 4.89 5.47 -13.40
CA PRO A 77 5.68 6.67 -13.14
C PRO A 77 6.09 6.73 -11.66
N LEU A 78 7.38 6.55 -11.42
CA LEU A 78 8.06 6.52 -10.13
C LEU A 78 7.72 7.72 -9.21
N PHE A 79 7.70 8.92 -9.78
CA PHE A 79 7.41 10.15 -9.04
C PHE A 79 5.98 10.16 -8.49
N MET A 80 5.00 9.76 -9.31
CA MET A 80 3.59 9.72 -8.92
C MET A 80 3.34 8.67 -7.84
N GLU A 81 4.04 7.53 -7.91
CA GLU A 81 3.96 6.46 -6.91
C GLU A 81 4.47 6.91 -5.53
N LYS A 82 5.62 7.59 -5.48
CA LYS A 82 6.16 8.15 -4.24
C LYS A 82 5.27 9.25 -3.64
N MET A 83 4.77 10.18 -4.47
CA MET A 83 3.87 11.25 -4.03
C MET A 83 2.56 10.69 -3.49
N TYR A 84 1.99 9.69 -4.18
CA TYR A 84 0.81 8.99 -3.69
C TYR A 84 1.05 8.39 -2.31
N LEU A 85 2.09 7.58 -2.14
CA LEU A 85 2.40 6.93 -0.87
C LEU A 85 2.56 7.94 0.26
N PHE A 86 3.24 9.05 0.00
CA PHE A 86 3.41 10.13 0.98
C PHE A 86 2.07 10.72 1.44
N PHE A 87 1.22 11.15 0.49
CA PHE A 87 -0.10 11.69 0.83
C PHE A 87 -0.97 10.64 1.53
N GLN A 88 -0.92 9.39 1.08
CA GLN A 88 -1.74 8.33 1.63
C GLN A 88 -1.33 7.98 3.06
N ILE A 89 -0.03 7.96 3.37
CA ILE A 89 0.47 7.83 4.74
C ILE A 89 -0.06 8.97 5.60
N LEU A 90 0.01 10.22 5.12
CA LEU A 90 -0.44 11.40 5.86
C LEU A 90 -1.94 11.35 6.17
N PHE A 91 -2.78 11.02 5.18
CA PHE A 91 -4.23 10.89 5.39
C PHE A 91 -4.61 9.70 6.26
N THR A 92 -3.92 8.56 6.12
CA THR A 92 -4.15 7.36 6.94
C THR A 92 -3.73 7.58 8.40
N PHE A 93 -2.63 8.31 8.62
CA PHE A 93 -2.20 8.71 9.96
C PHE A 93 -3.21 9.68 10.60
N GLY A 94 -3.72 10.65 9.85
CA GLY A 94 -4.78 11.55 10.30
C GLY A 94 -6.07 10.78 10.68
N ALA A 95 -6.49 9.82 9.85
CA ALA A 95 -7.64 8.97 10.12
C ALA A 95 -7.43 8.09 11.37
N PHE A 96 -6.22 7.56 11.57
CA PHE A 96 -5.85 6.80 12.77
C PHE A 96 -5.96 7.64 14.04
N ILE A 97 -5.38 8.85 14.05
CA ILE A 97 -5.47 9.77 15.19
C ILE A 97 -6.93 10.17 15.45
N GLN A 98 -7.69 10.51 14.41
CA GLN A 98 -9.09 10.88 14.58
C GLN A 98 -9.91 9.72 15.15
N CYS A 99 -9.66 8.50 14.68
CA CYS A 99 -10.30 7.30 15.20
C CYS A 99 -10.00 7.10 16.69
N PHE A 100 -8.77 7.38 17.14
CA PHE A 100 -8.36 7.33 18.54
C PHE A 100 -9.03 8.43 19.38
N LEU A 101 -8.91 9.69 18.98
CA LEU A 101 -9.39 10.84 19.75
C LEU A 101 -10.93 10.89 19.84
N LEU A 102 -11.65 10.63 18.76
CA LEU A 102 -13.11 10.79 18.72
C LEU A 102 -13.88 9.58 19.27
N ASN A 103 -13.21 8.43 19.48
CA ASN A 103 -13.87 7.22 19.97
C ASN A 103 -13.33 6.76 21.34
N LEU A 104 -12.74 7.67 22.13
CA LEU A 104 -12.26 7.41 23.50
C LEU A 104 -13.32 6.74 24.39
N VAL A 105 -14.60 7.11 24.23
CA VAL A 105 -15.73 6.54 25.00
C VAL A 105 -16.11 5.13 24.53
N ARG A 106 -15.77 4.77 23.28
CA ARG A 106 -16.12 3.48 22.66
C ARG A 106 -14.84 2.73 22.28
N VAL A 107 -14.09 2.30 23.29
CA VAL A 107 -12.78 1.64 23.15
C VAL A 107 -12.78 0.48 22.15
N TRP A 108 -13.84 -0.34 22.12
CA TRP A 108 -13.97 -1.46 21.19
C TRP A 108 -13.96 -1.05 19.72
N LEU A 109 -14.62 0.07 19.38
CA LEU A 109 -14.63 0.60 18.01
C LEU A 109 -13.24 1.09 17.62
N TRP A 110 -12.56 1.78 18.54
CA TRP A 110 -11.18 2.20 18.31
C TRP A 110 -10.25 1.00 18.10
N LEU A 111 -10.37 -0.07 18.89
CA LEU A 111 -9.51 -1.26 18.74
C LEU A 111 -9.66 -1.88 17.34
N ILE A 112 -10.89 -2.06 16.87
CA ILE A 112 -11.14 -2.71 15.58
C ILE A 112 -10.66 -1.82 14.43
N TYR A 113 -11.16 -0.59 14.34
CA TYR A 113 -10.79 0.32 13.25
C TYR A 113 -9.32 0.74 13.32
N GLY A 114 -8.80 0.97 14.52
CA GLY A 114 -7.40 1.33 14.78
C GLY A 114 -6.43 0.25 14.32
N VAL A 115 -6.73 -1.03 14.55
CA VAL A 115 -5.91 -2.14 14.04
C VAL A 115 -5.85 -2.15 12.52
N PHE A 116 -6.98 -1.93 11.84
CA PHE A 116 -6.98 -1.87 10.37
C PHE A 116 -6.24 -0.66 9.82
N TYR A 117 -6.43 0.53 10.42
CA TYR A 117 -5.68 1.73 10.01
C TYR A 117 -4.19 1.60 10.29
N PHE A 118 -3.81 0.97 11.41
CA PHE A 118 -2.42 0.68 11.73
C PHE A 118 -1.81 -0.31 10.74
N ALA A 119 -2.53 -1.38 10.40
CA ALA A 119 -2.11 -2.34 9.38
C ALA A 119 -1.93 -1.66 8.01
N LEU A 120 -2.84 -0.76 7.64
CA LEU A 120 -2.74 0.01 6.40
C LEU A 120 -1.51 0.94 6.40
N LEU A 121 -1.26 1.61 7.52
CA LEU A 121 -0.09 2.50 7.67
C LEU A 121 1.22 1.72 7.61
N ALA A 122 1.27 0.54 8.23
CA ALA A 122 2.42 -0.36 8.14
C ALA A 122 2.63 -0.84 6.69
N ALA A 123 1.55 -1.22 5.99
CA ALA A 123 1.63 -1.64 4.59
C ALA A 123 2.17 -0.53 3.68
N LEU A 124 1.63 0.69 3.79
CA LEU A 124 2.10 1.86 3.02
C LEU A 124 3.56 2.21 3.34
N SER A 125 3.99 2.04 4.59
CA SER A 125 5.37 2.32 5.01
C SER A 125 6.35 1.28 4.47
N ILE A 126 5.98 0.01 4.49
CA ILE A 126 6.77 -1.08 3.89
C ILE A 126 6.87 -0.87 2.38
N ASP A 127 5.77 -0.48 1.72
CA ASP A 127 5.77 -0.24 0.29
C ASP A 127 6.69 0.92 -0.10
N LEU A 128 6.64 2.02 0.65
CA LEU A 128 7.57 3.14 0.48
C LEU A 128 9.03 2.70 0.68
N PHE A 129 9.30 1.85 1.66
CA PHE A 129 10.64 1.31 1.90
C PHE A 129 11.12 0.43 0.73
N LEU A 130 10.27 -0.46 0.21
CA LEU A 130 10.60 -1.30 -0.94
C LEU A 130 10.91 -0.47 -2.19
N ILE A 131 10.10 0.55 -2.46
CA ILE A 131 10.31 1.44 -3.62
C ILE A 131 11.58 2.29 -3.45
N ALA A 132 11.85 2.80 -2.24
CA ALA A 132 13.05 3.56 -1.95
C ALA A 132 14.33 2.71 -2.11
N ASN A 133 14.27 1.43 -1.73
CA ASN A 133 15.39 0.50 -1.87
C ASN A 133 15.62 0.06 -3.33
N GLU A 134 14.55 -0.14 -4.11
CA GLU A 134 14.67 -0.58 -5.52
C GLU A 134 15.14 0.55 -6.44
N ARG A 135 14.62 1.76 -6.24
CA ARG A 135 14.74 2.86 -7.21
C ARG A 135 15.46 4.09 -6.64
N GLY A 136 16.07 3.95 -5.47
CA GLY A 136 16.82 4.99 -4.76
C GLY A 136 15.94 6.01 -4.03
N CYS A 137 16.56 6.72 -3.08
CA CYS A 137 15.92 7.81 -2.30
C CYS A 137 15.80 9.13 -3.07
N THR A 138 16.38 9.25 -4.27
CA THR A 138 16.41 10.53 -4.98
C THR A 138 15.07 10.82 -5.66
N PHE A 139 14.57 12.05 -5.48
CA PHE A 139 13.59 12.68 -6.38
C PHE A 139 14.28 13.09 -7.69
N SER A 140 15.05 12.18 -8.29
CA SER A 140 15.74 12.49 -9.54
C SER A 140 14.72 12.35 -10.67
N CYS A 141 14.19 13.49 -11.12
CA CYS A 141 13.59 13.59 -12.43
C CYS A 141 14.71 13.44 -13.47
N ALA A 142 14.89 12.24 -14.02
CA ALA A 142 15.67 12.00 -15.23
C ALA A 142 15.02 10.87 -16.02
#